data_AF-A0A4Y9XL33-F1
#
_entry.id   AF-A0A4Y9XL33-F1
#
_cell.length_a   1.000
_cell.length_b   1.000
_cell.length_c   1.000
_cell.angle_alpha   90.00
_cell.angle_beta   90.00
_cell.angle_gamma   90.00
#
_symmetry.space_group_name_H-M   'P 1'
#
loop_
_entity.id
_entity.type
_entity.pdbx_description
1 polymer ?
#
loop_
_entity_poly.entity_id
_entity_poly.type
_entity_poly.pdbx_seq_one_letter_code
_entity_poly.pdbx_strand_id
1 'polypeptide(L)'
;MQFHHLDRRLAAYPPTPVELDALKAEWDQERKLHELEKNKWRRERIAYDENTVRWRRAMQEYAEANRKWAEEQAGWTRQRERHNQEWREEQERWARERESRNKEWREEADQHRMHEGNVMGLSWSPPESHQCVRYGTREYTARLVSDMKEACAHMPIIVNGAIVNTQHECFTEGDMLVSRWNIEEREASCKPYWGNLYDKGCIGEGSGKHRFEARLWDLHGGEDWMVMCETTPTDIHGHHFDGPTHCDNRGVFYGMVGMWDVDDYQCR
;
A
#
# COMPACT_ATOMS: atom_id res chain seq x y z
N MET A 1 -37.39 -5.00 -65.79
CA MET A 1 -38.83 -4.71 -65.99
C MET A 1 -39.16 -4.19 -67.40
N GLN A 2 -38.32 -4.41 -68.43
CA GLN A 2 -38.58 -3.96 -69.82
C GLN A 2 -38.94 -5.11 -70.79
N PHE A 3 -38.62 -6.37 -70.47
CA PHE A 3 -38.90 -7.53 -71.34
C PHE A 3 -40.40 -7.77 -71.62
N HIS A 4 -41.29 -7.48 -70.66
CA HIS A 4 -42.73 -7.68 -70.85
C HIS A 4 -43.38 -6.72 -71.86
N HIS A 5 -42.70 -5.65 -72.27
CA HIS A 5 -43.25 -4.65 -73.17
C HIS A 5 -43.00 -4.96 -74.67
N LEU A 6 -41.98 -5.80 -74.97
CA LEU A 6 -41.65 -6.23 -76.34
C LEU A 6 -42.53 -7.39 -76.81
N ASP A 7 -42.75 -8.41 -75.96
CA ASP A 7 -43.60 -9.56 -76.27
C ASP A 7 -45.06 -9.18 -76.55
N ARG A 8 -45.55 -8.11 -75.89
CA ARG A 8 -46.92 -7.63 -76.09
C ARG A 8 -47.14 -6.93 -77.44
N ARG A 9 -46.07 -6.38 -78.05
CA ARG A 9 -46.14 -5.72 -79.37
C ARG A 9 -46.09 -6.73 -80.52
N LEU A 10 -45.43 -7.87 -80.34
CA LEU A 10 -45.29 -8.91 -81.37
C LEU A 10 -46.53 -9.81 -81.52
N ALA A 11 -47.45 -9.81 -80.56
CA ALA A 11 -48.63 -10.68 -80.56
C ALA A 11 -49.89 -10.11 -81.27
N ALA A 12 -49.93 -8.81 -81.61
CA ALA A 12 -51.14 -8.16 -82.13
C ALA A 12 -51.08 -7.76 -83.62
N TYR A 13 -49.89 -7.75 -84.25
CA TYR A 13 -49.72 -7.43 -85.66
C TYR A 13 -48.34 -7.93 -86.13
N PRO A 14 -48.19 -8.65 -87.25
CA PRO A 14 -46.87 -8.96 -87.78
C PRO A 14 -46.18 -7.63 -88.16
N PRO A 15 -45.00 -7.32 -87.60
CA PRO A 15 -44.32 -6.08 -87.92
C PRO A 15 -44.08 -6.01 -89.42
N THR A 16 -44.37 -4.85 -90.00
CA THR A 16 -44.00 -4.57 -91.39
C THR A 16 -42.48 -4.75 -91.55
N PRO A 17 -41.96 -5.02 -92.77
CA PRO A 17 -40.53 -5.19 -92.98
C PRO A 17 -39.68 -4.05 -92.38
N VAL A 18 -40.20 -2.82 -92.44
CA VAL A 18 -39.58 -1.62 -91.85
C VAL A 18 -39.56 -1.68 -90.31
N GLU A 19 -40.65 -2.11 -89.67
CA GLU A 19 -40.72 -2.26 -88.21
C GLU A 19 -39.85 -3.41 -87.70
N LEU A 20 -39.73 -4.50 -88.47
CA LEU A 20 -38.85 -5.62 -88.14
C LEU A 20 -37.38 -5.21 -88.21
N ASP A 21 -36.99 -4.43 -89.21
CA ASP A 21 -35.63 -3.92 -89.34
C ASP A 21 -35.30 -2.90 -88.24
N ALA A 22 -36.27 -2.08 -87.81
CA ALA A 22 -36.13 -1.20 -86.65
C ALA A 22 -35.91 -1.99 -85.35
N LEU A 23 -36.70 -3.05 -85.11
CA LEU A 23 -36.55 -3.92 -83.94
C LEU A 23 -35.20 -4.67 -83.91
N LYS A 24 -34.72 -5.14 -85.07
CA LYS A 24 -33.39 -5.74 -85.18
C LYS A 24 -32.29 -4.72 -84.89
N ALA A 25 -32.44 -3.49 -85.37
CA ALA A 25 -31.48 -2.42 -85.09
C ALA A 25 -31.45 -2.05 -83.60
N GLU A 26 -32.61 -1.97 -82.94
CA GLU A 26 -32.72 -1.77 -81.48
C GLU A 26 -32.06 -2.91 -80.70
N TRP A 27 -32.37 -4.16 -81.07
CA TRP A 27 -31.77 -5.34 -80.44
C TRP A 27 -30.25 -5.38 -80.62
N ASP A 28 -29.74 -5.04 -81.80
CA ASP A 28 -28.30 -4.95 -82.04
C ASP A 28 -27.64 -3.82 -81.25
N GLN A 29 -28.34 -2.71 -81.00
CA GLN A 29 -27.88 -1.66 -80.08
C GLN A 29 -27.84 -2.15 -78.63
N GLU A 30 -28.90 -2.82 -78.15
CA GLU A 30 -28.95 -3.39 -76.80
C GLU A 30 -27.85 -4.43 -76.58
N ARG A 31 -27.60 -5.32 -77.54
CA ARG A 31 -26.49 -6.28 -77.46
C ARG A 31 -25.14 -5.59 -77.36
N LYS A 32 -24.91 -4.52 -78.12
CA LYS A 32 -23.68 -3.73 -78.03
C LYS A 32 -23.53 -3.08 -76.66
N LEU A 33 -24.60 -2.50 -76.11
CA LEU A 33 -24.61 -1.92 -74.77
C LEU A 33 -24.34 -2.97 -73.68
N HIS A 34 -24.99 -4.13 -73.78
CA HIS A 34 -24.79 -5.24 -72.86
C HIS A 34 -23.36 -5.79 -72.89
N GLU A 35 -22.75 -5.93 -74.08
CA GLU A 35 -21.34 -6.31 -74.19
C GLU A 35 -20.39 -5.24 -73.59
N LEU A 36 -20.67 -3.95 -73.79
CA LEU A 36 -19.91 -2.87 -73.14
C LEU A 36 -20.02 -2.94 -71.61
N GLU A 37 -21.23 -3.18 -71.09
CA GLU A 37 -21.48 -3.32 -69.66
C GLU A 37 -20.77 -4.54 -69.08
N LYS A 38 -20.84 -5.69 -69.74
CA LYS A 38 -20.13 -6.92 -69.34
C LYS A 38 -18.60 -6.70 -69.30
N ASN A 39 -18.06 -5.96 -70.27
CA ASN A 39 -16.66 -5.58 -70.29
C ASN A 39 -16.29 -4.57 -69.19
N LYS A 40 -17.21 -3.66 -68.81
CA LYS A 40 -17.05 -2.77 -67.66
C LYS A 40 -17.01 -3.59 -66.36
N TRP A 41 -17.99 -4.45 -66.11
CA TRP A 41 -18.03 -5.31 -64.92
C TRP A 41 -16.79 -6.20 -64.80
N ARG A 42 -16.31 -6.77 -65.92
CA ARG A 42 -15.07 -7.55 -65.93
C ARG A 42 -13.87 -6.72 -65.46
N ARG A 43 -13.72 -5.48 -65.95
CA ARG A 43 -12.64 -4.57 -65.54
C ARG A 43 -12.76 -4.17 -64.07
N GLU A 44 -13.96 -3.86 -63.61
CA GLU A 44 -14.21 -3.50 -62.21
C GLU A 44 -13.91 -4.66 -61.26
N ARG A 45 -14.25 -5.89 -61.65
CA ARG A 45 -13.94 -7.09 -60.85
C ARG A 45 -12.44 -7.36 -60.76
N ILE A 46 -11.71 -7.21 -61.87
CA ILE A 46 -10.24 -7.31 -61.85
C ILE A 46 -9.64 -6.24 -60.93
N ALA A 47 -10.08 -4.98 -61.04
CA ALA A 47 -9.61 -3.90 -60.17
C ALA A 47 -9.94 -4.13 -58.69
N TYR A 48 -11.11 -4.70 -58.39
CA TYR A 48 -11.50 -5.08 -57.03
C TYR A 48 -10.61 -6.21 -56.48
N ASP A 49 -10.35 -7.24 -57.28
CA ASP A 49 -9.50 -8.36 -56.88
C ASP A 49 -8.06 -7.89 -56.63
N GLU A 50 -7.51 -7.03 -57.50
CA GLU A 50 -6.21 -6.39 -57.32
C GLU A 50 -6.14 -5.55 -56.05
N ASN A 51 -7.18 -4.74 -55.78
CA ASN A 51 -7.26 -3.93 -54.56
C ASN A 51 -7.35 -4.81 -53.30
N THR A 52 -8.10 -5.91 -53.37
CA THR A 52 -8.21 -6.88 -52.26
C THR A 52 -6.87 -7.52 -51.94
N VAL A 53 -6.10 -7.93 -52.96
CA VAL A 53 -4.75 -8.47 -52.79
C VAL A 53 -3.82 -7.43 -52.18
N ARG A 54 -3.86 -6.18 -52.68
CA ARG A 54 -3.09 -5.06 -52.14
C ARG A 54 -3.41 -4.81 -50.67
N TRP A 55 -4.69 -4.78 -50.31
CA TRP A 55 -5.14 -4.56 -48.95
C TRP A 55 -4.69 -5.68 -48.00
N ARG A 56 -4.79 -6.95 -48.42
CA ARG A 56 -4.30 -8.09 -47.62
C ARG A 56 -2.80 -7.99 -47.35
N ARG A 57 -2.01 -7.60 -48.36
CA ARG A 57 -0.57 -7.39 -48.19
C ARG A 57 -0.28 -6.28 -47.19
N ALA A 58 -0.96 -5.14 -47.31
CA ALA A 58 -0.82 -4.03 -46.36
C ALA A 58 -1.19 -4.44 -44.93
N MET A 59 -2.24 -5.25 -44.75
CA MET A 59 -2.63 -5.79 -43.44
C MET A 59 -1.59 -6.74 -42.84
N GLN A 60 -0.94 -7.56 -43.67
CA GLN A 60 0.16 -8.42 -43.22
C GLN A 60 1.37 -7.59 -42.78
N GLU A 61 1.78 -6.62 -43.59
CA GLU A 61 2.88 -5.71 -43.27
C GLU A 61 2.60 -4.93 -41.97
N TYR A 62 1.36 -4.46 -41.79
CA TYR A 62 0.92 -3.79 -40.56
C TYR A 62 0.97 -4.72 -39.34
N ALA A 63 0.49 -5.97 -39.48
CA ALA A 63 0.53 -6.94 -38.40
C ALA A 63 1.97 -7.30 -37.98
N GLU A 64 2.89 -7.42 -38.94
CA GLU A 64 4.30 -7.65 -38.67
C GLU A 64 4.96 -6.45 -37.99
N ALA A 65 4.66 -5.23 -38.43
CA ALA A 65 5.13 -4.01 -37.80
C ALA A 65 4.64 -3.89 -36.35
N ASN A 66 3.35 -4.18 -36.11
CA ASN A 66 2.79 -4.19 -34.76
C ASN A 66 3.44 -5.26 -33.87
N ARG A 67 3.74 -6.45 -34.40
CA ARG A 67 4.44 -7.50 -33.64
C ARG A 67 5.84 -7.04 -33.23
N LYS A 68 6.62 -6.48 -34.16
CA LYS A 68 7.95 -5.92 -33.86
C LYS A 68 7.87 -4.82 -32.81
N TRP A 69 6.92 -3.90 -32.96
CA TRP A 69 6.72 -2.83 -31.99
C TRP A 69 6.34 -3.36 -30.60
N ALA A 70 5.48 -4.38 -30.52
CA ALA A 70 5.11 -5.01 -29.26
C ALA A 70 6.30 -5.72 -28.58
N GLU A 71 7.15 -6.40 -29.36
CA GLU A 71 8.39 -7.03 -28.86
C GLU A 71 9.36 -5.98 -28.31
N GLU A 72 9.54 -4.86 -29.01
CA GLU A 72 10.34 -3.73 -28.55
C GLU A 72 9.79 -3.14 -27.24
N GLN A 73 8.49 -2.86 -27.17
CA GLN A 73 7.84 -2.34 -25.95
C GLN A 73 7.99 -3.29 -24.76
N ALA A 74 7.87 -4.59 -24.98
CA ALA A 74 8.11 -5.59 -23.95
C ALA A 74 9.59 -5.59 -23.51
N GLY A 75 10.53 -5.40 -24.44
CA GLY A 75 11.95 -5.21 -24.15
C GLY A 75 12.21 -4.00 -23.25
N TRP A 76 11.67 -2.84 -23.62
CA TRP A 76 11.75 -1.60 -22.85
C TRP A 76 11.16 -1.74 -21.45
N THR A 77 10.00 -2.40 -21.35
CA THR A 77 9.32 -2.63 -20.06
C THR A 77 10.17 -3.48 -19.14
N ARG A 78 10.72 -4.61 -19.63
CA ARG A 78 11.62 -5.47 -18.84
C ARG A 78 12.88 -4.74 -18.40
N GLN A 79 13.45 -3.89 -19.27
CA GLN A 79 14.64 -3.12 -18.90
C GLN A 79 14.34 -2.09 -17.82
N ARG A 80 13.20 -1.39 -17.94
CA ARG A 80 12.74 -0.42 -16.93
C ARG A 80 12.45 -1.09 -15.59
N GLU A 81 11.83 -2.27 -15.60
CA GLU A 81 11.58 -3.05 -14.38
C GLU A 81 12.89 -3.45 -13.68
N ARG A 82 13.86 -3.98 -14.44
CA ARG A 82 15.19 -4.30 -13.89
C ARG A 82 15.86 -3.07 -13.29
N HIS A 83 15.92 -1.98 -14.04
CA HIS A 83 16.51 -0.73 -13.55
C HIS A 83 15.79 -0.20 -12.29
N ASN A 84 14.45 -0.26 -12.27
CA ASN A 84 13.67 0.14 -11.10
C ASN A 84 13.93 -0.76 -9.89
N GLN A 85 14.10 -2.07 -10.11
CA GLN A 85 14.42 -3.02 -9.06
C GLN A 85 15.83 -2.76 -8.50
N GLU A 86 16.84 -2.66 -9.37
CA GLU A 86 18.22 -2.32 -9.00
C GLU A 86 18.26 -1.01 -8.21
N TRP A 87 17.52 0.01 -8.66
CA TRP A 87 17.43 1.29 -7.97
C TRP A 87 16.76 1.17 -6.59
N ARG A 88 15.72 0.34 -6.44
CA ARG A 88 15.07 0.08 -5.14
C ARG A 88 16.00 -0.63 -4.17
N GLU A 89 16.67 -1.69 -4.63
CA GLU A 89 17.64 -2.44 -3.83
C GLU A 89 18.81 -1.54 -3.40
N GLU A 90 19.27 -0.67 -4.29
CA GLU A 90 20.25 0.35 -3.97
C GLU A 90 19.73 1.34 -2.92
N GLN A 91 18.54 1.91 -3.09
CA GLN A 91 17.94 2.81 -2.10
C GLN A 91 17.79 2.15 -0.72
N GLU A 92 17.36 0.90 -0.66
CA GLU A 92 17.27 0.14 0.59
C GLU A 92 18.63 -0.06 1.23
N ARG A 93 19.66 -0.39 0.44
CA ARG A 93 21.04 -0.51 0.93
C ARG A 93 21.53 0.80 1.54
N TRP A 94 21.37 1.92 0.81
CA TRP A 94 21.73 3.25 1.30
C TRP A 94 20.91 3.68 2.52
N ALA A 95 19.65 3.25 2.63
CA ALA A 95 18.83 3.51 3.81
C ALA A 95 19.39 2.78 5.05
N ARG A 96 19.70 1.48 4.92
CA ARG A 96 20.30 0.68 6.00
C ARG A 96 21.66 1.22 6.43
N GLU A 97 22.50 1.59 5.46
CA GLU A 97 23.82 2.17 5.74
C GLU A 97 23.72 3.51 6.48
N ARG A 98 22.81 4.40 6.03
CA ARG A 98 22.55 5.67 6.72
C ARG A 98 22.03 5.46 8.13
N GLU A 99 21.11 4.52 8.32
CA GLU A 99 20.58 4.17 9.64
C GLU A 99 21.67 3.64 10.57
N SER A 100 22.50 2.71 10.09
CA SER A 100 23.63 2.17 10.85
C SER A 100 24.63 3.27 11.23
N ARG A 101 25.03 4.12 10.29
CA ARG A 101 25.97 5.22 10.55
C ARG A 101 25.38 6.26 11.50
N ASN A 102 24.09 6.57 11.37
CA ASN A 102 23.41 7.49 12.28
C ASN A 102 23.32 6.89 13.69
N LYS A 103 23.12 5.58 13.82
CA LYS A 103 23.15 4.88 15.11
C LYS A 103 24.54 4.94 15.75
N GLU A 104 25.59 4.61 15.00
CA GLU A 104 26.98 4.69 15.47
C GLU A 104 27.34 6.11 15.91
N TRP A 105 27.02 7.12 15.09
CA TRP A 105 27.26 8.52 15.44
C TRP A 105 26.51 8.98 16.70
N ARG A 106 25.27 8.51 16.91
CA ARG A 106 24.52 8.79 18.15
C ARG A 106 25.18 8.14 19.37
N GLU A 107 25.57 6.87 19.26
CA GLU A 107 26.26 6.14 20.33
C GLU A 107 27.61 6.79 20.68
N GLU A 108 28.39 7.21 19.69
CA GLU A 108 29.64 7.96 19.89
C GLU A 108 29.38 9.32 20.55
N ALA A 109 28.37 10.07 20.09
CA ALA A 109 28.00 11.36 20.68
C ALA A 109 27.53 11.23 22.13
N ASP A 110 26.79 10.16 22.45
CA ASP A 110 26.34 9.85 23.82
C ASP A 110 27.52 9.50 24.72
N GLN A 111 28.46 8.67 24.24
CA GLN A 111 29.69 8.36 24.95
C GLN A 111 30.55 9.61 25.17
N HIS A 112 30.68 10.46 24.16
CA HIS A 112 31.43 11.71 24.25
C HIS A 112 30.82 12.65 25.29
N ARG A 113 29.50 12.89 25.24
CA ARG A 113 28.78 13.70 26.25
C ARG A 113 28.99 13.18 27.66
N MET A 114 28.88 11.86 27.85
CA MET A 114 29.11 11.23 29.15
C MET A 114 30.56 11.42 29.63
N HIS A 115 31.54 11.25 28.73
CA HIS A 115 32.95 11.43 29.03
C HIS A 115 33.27 12.89 29.41
N GLU A 116 32.81 13.85 28.61
CA GLU A 116 32.99 15.28 28.88
C GLU A 116 32.35 15.70 30.20
N GLY A 117 31.13 15.22 30.48
CA GLY A 117 30.46 15.45 31.76
C GLY A 117 31.30 14.97 32.94
N ASN A 118 31.79 13.73 32.87
CA ASN A 118 32.65 13.16 33.92
C ASN A 118 33.95 13.96 34.11
N VAL A 119 34.59 14.44 33.03
CA VAL A 119 35.79 15.28 33.10
C VAL A 119 35.50 16.62 33.79
N MET A 120 34.29 17.16 33.63
CA MET A 120 33.83 18.38 34.32
C MET A 120 33.38 18.12 35.77
N GLY A 121 33.51 16.90 36.29
CA GLY A 121 33.06 16.53 37.63
C GLY A 121 31.54 16.38 37.75
N LEU A 122 30.83 16.33 36.63
CA LEU A 122 29.40 16.12 36.59
C LEU A 122 29.13 14.61 36.61
N SER A 123 28.40 14.16 37.62
CA SER A 123 28.04 12.74 37.76
C SER A 123 26.64 12.61 38.34
N TRP A 124 25.93 11.59 37.85
CA TRP A 124 24.67 11.16 38.43
C TRP A 124 24.92 10.28 39.66
N SER A 125 24.04 10.38 40.65
CA SER A 125 23.89 9.33 41.65
C SER A 125 23.51 8.00 40.99
N PRO A 126 23.65 6.86 41.69
CA PRO A 126 23.05 5.62 41.22
C PRO A 126 21.57 5.83 40.85
N PRO A 127 21.11 5.37 39.68
CA PRO A 127 19.73 5.56 39.25
C PRO A 127 18.79 4.80 40.19
N GLU A 128 17.78 5.51 40.66
CA GLU A 128 16.68 4.94 41.42
C GLU A 128 15.60 4.47 40.43
N SER A 129 15.21 3.20 40.55
CA SER A 129 14.20 2.57 39.71
C SER A 129 12.85 2.63 40.41
N HIS A 130 11.83 3.12 39.72
CA HIS A 130 10.46 3.23 40.23
C HIS A 130 9.54 2.19 39.58
N GLN A 131 8.24 2.35 39.81
CA GLN A 131 7.20 1.51 39.22
C GLN A 131 7.09 1.72 37.70
N CYS A 132 6.49 0.74 37.02
CA CYS A 132 6.16 0.86 35.62
C CYS A 132 5.07 1.91 35.43
N VAL A 133 5.28 2.81 34.46
CA VAL A 133 4.36 3.93 34.20
C VAL A 133 3.44 3.66 33.01
N ARG A 134 3.82 2.72 32.12
CA ARG A 134 3.04 2.19 30.99
C ARG A 134 3.73 0.95 30.42
N TYR A 135 3.10 0.27 29.46
CA TYR A 135 3.68 -0.91 28.81
C TYR A 135 5.11 -0.65 28.31
N GLY A 136 6.03 -1.53 28.70
CA GLY A 136 7.44 -1.49 28.35
C GLY A 136 8.23 -0.28 28.89
N THR A 137 7.65 0.52 29.79
CA THR A 137 8.24 1.79 30.24
C THR A 137 8.33 1.88 31.75
N ARG A 138 9.52 2.21 32.25
CA ARG A 138 9.76 2.44 33.67
C ARG A 138 10.26 3.85 33.94
N GLU A 139 9.83 4.41 35.05
CA GLU A 139 10.37 5.67 35.56
C GLU A 139 11.69 5.44 36.30
N TYR A 140 12.67 6.28 36.00
CA TYR A 140 13.95 6.36 36.69
C TYR A 140 14.21 7.77 37.16
N THR A 141 14.82 7.92 38.32
CA THR A 141 15.34 9.21 38.79
C THR A 141 16.79 9.12 39.20
N ALA A 142 17.53 10.21 39.03
CA ALA A 142 18.89 10.33 39.54
C ALA A 142 19.20 11.78 39.89
N ARG A 143 20.03 11.97 40.91
CA ARG A 143 20.47 13.28 41.38
C ARG A 143 21.80 13.65 40.73
N LEU A 144 21.91 14.88 40.23
CA LEU A 144 23.15 15.41 39.69
C LEU A 144 23.98 15.98 40.85
N VAL A 145 25.26 15.60 40.93
CA VAL A 145 26.21 16.17 41.90
C VAL A 145 26.72 17.53 41.41
N SER A 146 25.81 18.42 41.01
CA SER A 146 26.07 19.77 40.50
C SER A 146 24.78 20.58 40.44
N ASP A 147 24.88 21.91 40.49
CA ASP A 147 23.79 22.87 40.29
C ASP A 147 23.67 23.35 38.83
N MET A 148 24.42 22.75 37.91
CA MET A 148 24.42 23.07 36.48
C MET A 148 23.15 22.57 35.78
N LYS A 149 22.11 23.40 35.74
CA LYS A 149 20.82 23.10 35.09
C LYS A 149 20.93 22.68 33.62
N GLU A 150 21.83 23.32 32.88
CA GLU A 150 22.05 22.98 31.46
C GLU A 150 22.60 21.56 31.30
N ALA A 151 23.54 21.18 32.18
CA ALA A 151 24.06 19.82 32.19
C ALA A 151 22.96 18.81 32.53
N CYS A 152 22.11 19.13 33.51
CA CYS A 152 21.00 18.29 33.92
C CYS A 152 20.00 17.98 32.78
N ALA A 153 19.85 18.86 31.79
CA ALA A 153 18.94 18.66 30.65
C ALA A 153 19.56 17.89 29.47
N HIS A 154 20.89 17.81 29.40
CA HIS A 154 21.62 17.28 28.24
C HIS A 154 22.51 16.07 28.57
N MET A 155 22.73 15.79 29.85
CA MET A 155 23.61 14.72 30.26
C MET A 155 22.89 13.38 30.18
N PRO A 156 23.47 12.40 29.46
CA PRO A 156 22.90 11.06 29.43
C PRO A 156 23.07 10.35 30.79
N ILE A 157 22.30 9.30 31.02
CA ILE A 157 22.38 8.45 32.21
C ILE A 157 22.77 7.01 31.83
N ILE A 158 23.39 6.26 32.75
CA ILE A 158 23.61 4.82 32.57
C ILE A 158 22.52 4.07 33.31
N VAL A 159 21.71 3.30 32.58
CA VAL A 159 20.68 2.40 33.15
C VAL A 159 20.91 1.00 32.59
N ASN A 160 20.96 0.00 33.48
CA ASN A 160 21.21 -1.40 33.12
C ASN A 160 22.47 -1.61 32.25
N GLY A 161 23.51 -0.79 32.46
CA GLY A 161 24.77 -0.86 31.72
C GLY A 161 24.76 -0.21 30.33
N ALA A 162 23.65 0.41 29.90
CA ALA A 162 23.54 1.13 28.65
C ALA A 162 23.46 2.64 28.88
N ILE A 163 24.08 3.44 28.00
CA ILE A 163 23.91 4.89 27.99
C ILE A 163 22.54 5.20 27.40
N VAL A 164 21.74 5.97 28.13
CA VAL A 164 20.40 6.41 27.75
C VAL A 164 20.41 7.92 27.63
N ASN A 165 20.15 8.39 26.40
CA ASN A 165 20.01 9.79 26.08
C ASN A 165 18.64 10.06 25.46
N THR A 166 17.60 9.89 26.27
CA THR A 166 16.23 10.22 25.90
C THR A 166 15.82 11.56 26.50
N GLN A 167 14.72 12.11 26.00
CA GLN A 167 14.12 13.29 26.61
C GLN A 167 13.73 12.97 28.06
N HIS A 168 14.05 13.90 28.95
CA HIS A 168 13.83 13.76 30.38
C HIS A 168 13.54 15.12 31.00
N GLU A 169 12.92 15.08 32.19
CA GLU A 169 12.60 16.28 32.95
C GLU A 169 13.70 16.52 33.97
N CYS A 170 14.25 17.73 34.00
CA CYS A 170 15.15 18.17 35.06
C CYS A 170 14.41 19.15 35.98
N PHE A 171 14.44 18.89 37.29
CA PHE A 171 13.84 19.74 38.31
C PHE A 171 14.71 19.83 39.56
N THR A 172 14.39 20.78 40.43
CA THR A 172 15.11 20.98 41.69
C THR A 172 14.34 20.30 42.83
N GLU A 173 15.03 19.46 43.60
CA GLU A 173 14.51 18.85 44.82
C GLU A 173 15.43 19.24 45.99
N GLY A 174 14.97 20.21 46.81
CA GLY A 174 15.83 20.83 47.82
C GLY A 174 16.97 21.63 47.16
N ASP A 175 18.21 21.30 47.52
CA ASP A 175 19.43 21.92 46.96
C ASP A 175 20.05 21.09 45.81
N MET A 176 19.38 20.02 45.36
CA MET A 176 19.90 19.11 44.34
C MET A 176 19.09 19.21 43.04
N LEU A 177 19.78 19.06 41.92
CA LEU A 177 19.12 18.82 40.63
C LEU A 177 18.83 17.33 40.48
N VAL A 178 17.60 17.03 40.08
CA VAL A 178 17.11 15.67 39.87
C VAL A 178 16.54 15.59 38.46
N SER A 179 16.89 14.53 37.76
CA SER A 179 16.28 14.23 36.47
C SER A 179 15.40 13.00 36.58
N ARG A 180 14.29 13.01 35.82
CA ARG A 180 13.33 11.92 35.67
C ARG A 180 13.28 11.46 34.22
N TRP A 181 13.52 10.17 34.00
CA TRP A 181 13.46 9.52 32.70
C TRP A 181 12.33 8.48 32.68
N ASN A 182 11.57 8.46 31.58
CA ASN A 182 10.69 7.35 31.24
C ASN A 182 11.39 6.52 30.16
N ILE A 183 11.98 5.39 30.55
CA ILE A 183 12.82 4.59 29.67
C ILE A 183 12.00 3.46 29.07
N GLU A 184 11.91 3.47 27.74
CA GLU A 184 11.17 2.50 26.93
C GLU A 184 12.09 1.36 26.45
N GLU A 185 11.50 0.25 26.01
CA GLU A 185 12.14 -0.83 25.23
C GLU A 185 13.15 -1.75 25.95
N ARG A 186 13.55 -1.46 27.19
CA ARG A 186 14.54 -2.29 27.93
C ARG A 186 14.06 -2.84 29.26
N GLU A 187 12.79 -2.60 29.59
CA GLU A 187 12.19 -2.98 30.87
C GLU A 187 11.26 -4.18 30.71
N ALA A 188 11.85 -5.38 30.68
CA ALA A 188 11.10 -6.63 30.53
C ALA A 188 10.06 -6.84 31.65
N SER A 189 10.34 -6.34 32.85
CA SER A 189 9.43 -6.36 34.01
C SER A 189 8.23 -5.42 33.86
N CYS A 190 8.23 -4.50 32.90
CA CYS A 190 7.13 -3.59 32.63
C CYS A 190 6.27 -4.04 31.44
N LYS A 191 6.32 -5.33 31.07
CA LYS A 191 5.58 -5.89 29.95
C LYS A 191 4.55 -6.90 30.45
N PRO A 192 3.41 -6.43 30.98
CA PRO A 192 2.29 -7.32 31.26
C PRO A 192 1.82 -7.98 29.95
N TYR A 193 1.09 -9.08 30.09
CA TYR A 193 0.61 -9.84 28.96
C TYR A 193 -0.86 -10.17 29.07
N TRP A 194 -1.52 -10.20 27.91
CA TRP A 194 -2.90 -10.64 27.81
C TRP A 194 -2.98 -12.16 27.98
N GLY A 195 -3.94 -12.61 28.80
CA GLY A 195 -4.30 -14.00 28.91
C GLY A 195 -5.11 -14.48 27.69
N ASN A 196 -5.90 -15.54 27.88
CA ASN A 196 -6.77 -16.03 26.82
C ASN A 196 -7.73 -14.95 26.34
N LEU A 197 -7.85 -14.82 25.02
CA LEU A 197 -8.84 -13.98 24.36
C LEU A 197 -10.19 -14.71 24.35
N TYR A 198 -11.21 -14.06 24.90
CA TYR A 198 -12.58 -14.55 24.97
C TYR A 198 -13.44 -13.77 23.98
N ASP A 199 -13.97 -14.48 23.00
CA ASP A 199 -15.00 -13.99 22.09
C ASP A 199 -16.32 -13.78 22.87
N LYS A 200 -16.88 -12.57 22.78
CA LYS A 200 -18.17 -12.20 23.38
C LYS A 200 -19.29 -12.05 22.35
N GLY A 201 -19.00 -12.24 21.08
CA GLY A 201 -19.92 -12.06 19.97
C GLY A 201 -20.17 -10.61 19.61
N CYS A 202 -21.22 -10.41 18.81
CA CYS A 202 -21.65 -9.10 18.33
C CYS A 202 -22.20 -8.22 19.45
N ILE A 203 -21.81 -6.94 19.45
CA ILE A 203 -22.26 -5.97 20.45
C ILE A 203 -23.39 -5.10 19.93
N GLY A 204 -24.63 -5.39 20.34
CA GLY A 204 -25.80 -4.63 19.91
C GLY A 204 -26.21 -4.92 18.47
N GLU A 205 -27.52 -4.95 18.23
CA GLU A 205 -28.09 -5.18 16.90
C GLU A 205 -27.75 -4.00 15.97
N GLY A 206 -27.18 -4.30 14.80
CA GLY A 206 -26.84 -3.30 13.78
C GLY A 206 -25.54 -2.53 13.97
N SER A 207 -24.74 -2.83 15.00
CA SER A 207 -23.52 -2.08 15.30
C SER A 207 -22.37 -2.32 14.31
N GLY A 208 -22.35 -3.49 13.65
CA GLY A 208 -21.20 -3.92 12.86
C GLY A 208 -19.95 -4.22 13.70
N LYS A 209 -20.09 -4.43 15.02
CA LYS A 209 -18.97 -4.61 15.95
C LYS A 209 -19.04 -5.95 16.68
N HIS A 210 -17.86 -6.57 16.83
CA HIS A 210 -17.64 -7.83 17.53
C HIS A 210 -16.68 -7.58 18.70
N ARG A 211 -17.06 -8.03 19.91
CA ARG A 211 -16.25 -7.82 21.12
C ARG A 211 -15.40 -9.02 21.50
N PHE A 212 -14.14 -8.75 21.79
CA PHE A 212 -13.22 -9.68 22.44
C PHE A 212 -12.79 -9.13 23.81
N GLU A 213 -12.53 -10.01 24.77
CA GLU A 213 -11.99 -9.64 26.09
C GLU A 213 -10.80 -10.49 26.47
N ALA A 214 -9.82 -9.91 27.16
CA ALA A 214 -8.71 -10.66 27.75
C ALA A 214 -8.31 -10.03 29.08
N ARG A 215 -7.99 -10.89 30.06
CA ARG A 215 -7.43 -10.45 31.33
C ARG A 215 -5.96 -10.06 31.15
N LEU A 216 -5.56 -8.94 31.72
CA LEU A 216 -4.17 -8.53 31.81
C LEU A 216 -3.49 -9.18 33.02
N TRP A 217 -2.32 -9.76 32.80
CA TRP A 217 -1.50 -10.43 33.81
C TRP A 217 -0.16 -9.73 34.01
N ASP A 218 0.50 -10.06 35.12
CA ASP A 218 1.80 -9.50 35.51
C ASP A 218 1.77 -8.00 35.85
N LEU A 219 0.68 -7.59 36.51
CA LEU A 219 0.54 -6.25 37.09
C LEU A 219 1.07 -6.26 38.53
N HIS A 220 1.91 -5.28 38.87
CA HIS A 220 2.49 -5.14 40.19
C HIS A 220 1.73 -4.12 41.05
N GLY A 221 1.93 -4.20 42.37
CA GLY A 221 1.35 -3.24 43.32
C GLY A 221 2.02 -1.87 43.19
N GLY A 222 1.21 -0.81 43.14
CA GLY A 222 1.68 0.58 42.98
C GLY A 222 1.56 1.12 41.55
N GLU A 223 1.54 0.23 40.55
CA GLU A 223 1.36 0.59 39.15
C GLU A 223 -0.07 1.08 38.85
N ASP A 224 -0.19 1.98 37.88
CA ASP A 224 -1.50 2.37 37.36
C ASP A 224 -1.99 1.29 36.39
N TRP A 225 -2.82 0.37 36.92
CA TRP A 225 -3.36 -0.75 36.13
C TRP A 225 -4.18 -0.28 34.92
N MET A 226 -4.80 0.90 34.97
CA MET A 226 -5.57 1.44 33.85
C MET A 226 -4.62 1.85 32.72
N VAL A 227 -3.57 2.61 33.05
CA VAL A 227 -2.56 3.02 32.05
C VAL A 227 -1.84 1.80 31.48
N MET A 228 -1.50 0.82 32.31
CA MET A 228 -0.91 -0.44 31.83
C MET A 228 -1.86 -1.14 30.85
N CYS A 229 -3.15 -1.22 31.16
CA CYS A 229 -4.15 -1.81 30.27
C CYS A 229 -4.29 -1.08 28.94
N GLU A 230 -4.42 0.25 28.98
CA GLU A 230 -4.61 1.08 27.78
C GLU A 230 -3.41 1.05 26.83
N THR A 231 -2.21 0.77 27.35
CA THR A 231 -0.96 0.80 26.58
C THR A 231 -0.40 -0.57 26.24
N THR A 232 -1.02 -1.66 26.70
CA THR A 232 -0.53 -3.02 26.40
C THR A 232 -1.04 -3.47 25.03
N PRO A 233 -0.16 -3.65 24.04
CA PRO A 233 -0.58 -4.01 22.69
C PRO A 233 -1.00 -5.48 22.59
N THR A 234 -1.74 -5.82 21.54
CA THR A 234 -2.09 -7.20 21.20
C THR A 234 -2.37 -7.36 19.71
N ASP A 235 -2.26 -8.59 19.22
CA ASP A 235 -2.66 -8.95 17.86
C ASP A 235 -3.92 -9.82 17.91
N ILE A 236 -5.01 -9.36 17.29
CA ILE A 236 -6.28 -10.10 17.21
C ILE A 236 -6.57 -10.40 15.75
N HIS A 237 -6.67 -11.68 15.39
CA HIS A 237 -6.91 -12.15 14.01
C HIS A 237 -5.95 -11.55 12.95
N GLY A 238 -4.70 -11.29 13.33
CA GLY A 238 -3.68 -10.73 12.45
C GLY A 238 -3.71 -9.20 12.32
N HIS A 239 -4.55 -8.51 13.10
CA HIS A 239 -4.59 -7.07 13.21
C HIS A 239 -3.91 -6.62 14.52
N HIS A 240 -2.97 -5.67 14.40
CA HIS A 240 -2.27 -5.09 15.54
C HIS A 240 -3.11 -4.00 16.20
N PHE A 241 -3.16 -4.03 17.52
CA PHE A 241 -3.78 -3.00 18.35
C PHE A 241 -2.74 -2.50 19.36
N ASP A 242 -2.52 -1.19 19.40
CA ASP A 242 -1.63 -0.55 20.40
C ASP A 242 -2.17 -0.70 21.83
N GLY A 243 -3.46 -0.97 21.97
CA GLY A 243 -4.16 -1.21 23.21
C GLY A 243 -5.63 -1.61 23.00
N PRO A 244 -6.36 -1.96 24.07
CA PRO A 244 -7.80 -2.23 24.03
C PRO A 244 -8.61 -0.97 23.75
N THR A 245 -9.83 -1.16 23.24
CA THR A 245 -10.83 -0.09 23.11
C THR A 245 -11.27 0.42 24.47
N HIS A 246 -11.42 -0.50 25.43
CA HIS A 246 -11.83 -0.21 26.79
C HIS A 246 -11.10 -1.07 27.81
N CYS A 247 -10.83 -0.48 28.98
CA CYS A 247 -10.25 -1.16 30.13
C CYS A 247 -11.25 -1.19 31.29
N ASP A 248 -11.30 -2.31 32.01
CA ASP A 248 -12.19 -2.50 33.14
C ASP A 248 -11.49 -3.24 34.27
N ASN A 249 -11.44 -2.61 35.44
CA ASN A 249 -10.92 -3.24 36.66
C ASN A 249 -12.05 -4.00 37.35
N ARG A 250 -12.10 -5.31 37.15
CA ARG A 250 -13.13 -6.19 37.71
C ARG A 250 -12.82 -6.65 39.15
N GLY A 251 -11.92 -5.94 39.83
CA GLY A 251 -11.55 -6.17 41.24
C GLY A 251 -10.58 -7.33 41.45
N VAL A 252 -10.28 -7.64 42.72
CA VAL A 252 -9.16 -8.51 43.14
C VAL A 252 -9.20 -9.91 42.52
N PHE A 253 -10.38 -10.49 42.31
CA PHE A 253 -10.51 -11.86 41.79
C PHE A 253 -10.35 -11.95 40.27
N TYR A 254 -10.81 -10.92 39.54
CA TYR A 254 -10.87 -10.94 38.08
C TYR A 254 -9.78 -10.08 37.42
N GLY A 255 -9.18 -9.15 38.17
CA GLY A 255 -8.10 -8.30 37.72
C GLY A 255 -8.54 -7.25 36.70
N MET A 256 -7.54 -6.71 35.99
CA MET A 256 -7.74 -5.78 34.89
C MET A 256 -8.07 -6.54 33.60
N VAL A 257 -9.08 -6.08 32.86
CA VAL A 257 -9.54 -6.69 31.61
C VAL A 257 -9.54 -5.65 30.50
N GLY A 258 -8.91 -5.98 29.38
CA GLY A 258 -8.99 -5.24 28.13
C GLY A 258 -10.14 -5.78 27.26
N MET A 259 -10.80 -4.88 26.55
CA MET A 259 -11.90 -5.17 25.63
C MET A 259 -11.63 -4.52 24.28
N TRP A 260 -11.79 -5.28 23.20
CA TRP A 260 -11.60 -4.81 21.82
C TRP A 260 -12.91 -4.93 21.05
N ASP A 261 -13.37 -3.80 20.51
CA ASP A 261 -14.54 -3.73 19.65
C ASP A 261 -14.08 -3.65 18.19
N VAL A 262 -13.98 -4.82 17.56
CA VAL A 262 -13.45 -4.98 16.20
C VAL A 262 -14.59 -4.88 15.18
N ASP A 263 -14.34 -4.25 14.04
CA ASP A 263 -15.30 -4.22 12.93
C ASP A 263 -15.54 -5.63 12.37
N ASP A 264 -16.81 -6.04 12.34
CA ASP A 264 -17.25 -7.32 11.80
C ASP A 264 -18.58 -7.17 11.06
N TYR A 265 -18.55 -7.31 9.74
CA TYR A 265 -19.72 -7.19 8.87
C TYR A 265 -20.74 -8.33 9.04
N GLN A 266 -20.39 -9.40 9.78
CA GLN A 266 -21.31 -10.46 10.16
C GLN A 266 -22.24 -10.02 11.32
N CYS A 267 -21.83 -9.02 12.09
CA CYS A 267 -22.64 -8.42 13.14
C CYS A 267 -23.65 -7.43 12.54
N ARG A 268 -24.93 -7.81 12.52
CA ARG A 268 -26.04 -7.05 11.92
C ARG A 268 -27.12 -6.70 12.93
#